data_AF-X1MI68-F1
#
_entry.id   AF-X1MI68-F1
#
_cell.length_a   1.000
_cell.length_b   1.000
_cell.length_c   1.000
_cell.angle_alpha   90.00
_cell.angle_beta   90.00
_cell.angle_gamma   90.00
#
_symmetry.space_group_name_H-M   'P 1'
#
loop_
_entity.id
_entity.type
_entity.pdbx_description
1 polymer ?
#
loop_
_entity_poly.entity_id
_entity_poly.type
_entity_poly.pdbx_seq_one_letter_code
_entity_poly.pdbx_strand_id
1 'polypeptide(L)'
;MEKQKKQILSENLRVLLFKFSIPTVTGMLIIALYNFVDAIFVGKVIGSNAIAGLTIILPVIILIVAIGLLTGVGAASIVSRSLGKGDREKAIIAGGDSIILNTILNIIIITPIYLFSDRILKFLGASSEVLPYARDYLEIMLFGFIFLSFAVNGTNLIRAEGKPRASMYEMLIGSILNIILDYMFIVVFGWGVKGAAIATIISHIASSVYILVFFMSGKSIFRIKFNMFKINKSISRKILSLGTPSFLMEIIGSVTFLLFIRMVRQYGGDIYIAITGIGIRIIDLIFMPIVGISQGFAPIVGFNYGAKKYHRVKKVLKEAFIWTTGISIAGFIIMIGFPQILIN
;
A
#
# COMPACT_ATOMS: atom_id res chain seq x y z
N MET A 1 12.42 7.90 22.43
CA MET A 1 11.07 8.38 22.06
C MET A 1 10.91 9.87 22.36
N GLU A 2 11.26 10.36 23.55
CA GLU A 2 11.11 11.77 23.90
C GLU A 2 11.87 12.74 22.99
N LYS A 3 13.13 12.42 22.63
CA LYS A 3 13.91 13.22 21.65
C LYS A 3 13.19 13.38 20.32
N GLN A 4 12.57 12.30 19.83
CA GLN A 4 11.82 12.28 18.57
C GLN A 4 10.49 13.05 18.69
N LYS A 5 9.76 12.90 19.79
CA LYS A 5 8.56 13.70 20.08
C LYS A 5 8.91 15.20 20.13
N LYS A 6 9.97 15.57 20.85
CA LYS A 6 10.46 16.96 20.94
C LYS A 6 10.80 17.49 19.56
N GLN A 7 11.50 16.70 18.75
CA GLN A 7 11.82 17.03 17.36
C GLN A 7 10.55 17.33 16.53
N ILE A 8 9.59 16.40 16.48
CA ILE A 8 8.34 16.56 15.69
C ILE A 8 7.53 17.79 16.12
N LEU A 9 7.56 18.12 17.42
CA LEU A 9 6.78 19.23 18.00
C LEU A 9 7.46 20.60 17.94
N SER A 10 8.77 20.68 17.64
CA SER A 10 9.53 21.95 17.72
C SER A 10 10.31 22.29 16.46
N GLU A 11 10.73 21.31 15.65
CA GLU A 11 11.55 21.54 14.46
C GLU A 11 10.82 22.38 13.40
N ASN A 12 11.58 22.98 12.48
CA ASN A 12 11.03 23.66 11.32
C ASN A 12 10.16 22.69 10.48
N LEU A 13 8.95 23.11 10.12
CA LEU A 13 7.98 22.25 9.44
C LEU A 13 8.43 21.79 8.06
N ARG A 14 9.15 22.60 7.29
CA ARG A 14 9.67 22.22 5.97
C ARG A 14 10.74 21.15 6.08
N VAL A 15 11.68 21.34 6.99
CA VAL A 15 12.74 20.36 7.27
C VAL A 15 12.14 19.05 7.79
N LEU A 16 11.15 19.14 8.67
CA LEU A 16 10.46 17.97 9.21
C LEU A 16 9.67 17.23 8.13
N LEU A 17 8.91 17.95 7.30
CA LEU A 17 8.17 17.39 6.17
C LEU A 17 9.13 16.73 5.18
N PHE A 18 10.27 17.35 4.86
CA PHE A 18 11.31 16.76 4.03
C PHE A 18 11.82 15.44 4.61
N LYS A 19 12.25 15.46 5.87
CA LYS A 19 12.82 14.29 6.57
C LYS A 19 11.85 13.12 6.66
N PHE A 20 10.55 13.40 6.74
CA PHE A 20 9.52 12.37 6.80
C PHE A 20 9.05 11.89 5.43
N SER A 21 9.01 12.80 4.45
CA SER A 21 8.49 12.51 3.11
C SER A 21 9.52 11.81 2.24
N ILE A 22 10.82 12.16 2.32
CA ILE A 22 11.84 11.52 1.46
C ILE A 22 11.86 10.00 1.59
N PRO A 23 11.87 9.40 2.81
CA PRO A 23 11.84 7.96 2.92
C PRO A 23 10.55 7.33 2.37
N THR A 24 9.39 7.95 2.60
CA THR A 24 8.11 7.42 2.13
C THR A 24 7.96 7.56 0.62
N VAL A 25 8.40 8.67 0.04
CA VAL A 25 8.49 8.88 -1.42
C VAL A 25 9.42 7.85 -2.04
N THR A 26 10.61 7.63 -1.46
CA THR A 26 11.56 6.63 -1.95
C THR A 26 10.93 5.24 -1.96
N GLY A 27 10.26 4.85 -0.87
CA GLY A 27 9.55 3.59 -0.81
C GLY A 27 8.44 3.48 -1.86
N MET A 28 7.63 4.52 -2.04
CA MET A 28 6.52 4.52 -3.01
C MET A 28 7.02 4.45 -4.47
N LEU A 29 8.15 5.11 -4.78
CA LEU A 29 8.81 4.99 -6.08
C LEU A 29 9.35 3.58 -6.33
N ILE A 30 9.94 2.95 -5.32
CA ILE A 30 10.38 1.56 -5.41
C ILE A 30 9.20 0.61 -5.66
N ILE A 31 8.04 0.88 -5.03
CA ILE A 31 6.80 0.15 -5.32
C ILE A 31 6.39 0.28 -6.79
N ALA A 32 6.41 1.50 -7.32
CA ALA A 32 6.10 1.74 -8.73
C ALA A 32 7.05 0.99 -9.67
N LEU A 33 8.34 0.99 -9.35
CA LEU A 33 9.37 0.32 -10.13
C LEU A 33 9.22 -1.20 -10.11
N TYR A 34 8.90 -1.82 -8.96
CA TYR A 34 8.67 -3.26 -8.93
C TYR A 34 7.46 -3.64 -9.79
N ASN A 35 6.34 -2.92 -9.66
CA ASN A 35 5.14 -3.19 -10.45
C ASN A 35 5.42 -3.11 -11.96
N PHE A 36 6.28 -2.17 -12.36
CA PHE A 36 6.71 -2.04 -13.74
C PHE A 36 7.56 -3.23 -14.21
N VAL A 37 8.53 -3.66 -13.41
CA VAL A 37 9.43 -4.77 -13.73
C VAL A 37 8.69 -6.11 -13.75
N ASP A 38 7.84 -6.37 -12.77
CA ASP A 38 6.99 -7.58 -12.71
C ASP A 38 6.14 -7.72 -13.98
N ALA A 39 5.48 -6.63 -14.38
CA ALA A 39 4.69 -6.64 -15.61
C ALA A 39 5.51 -6.91 -16.88
N ILE A 40 6.80 -6.53 -16.91
CA ILE A 40 7.71 -6.88 -18.01
C ILE A 40 8.02 -8.37 -18.00
N PHE A 41 8.35 -8.95 -16.84
CA PHE A 41 8.66 -10.37 -16.76
C PHE A 41 7.45 -11.24 -17.13
N VAL A 42 6.28 -10.97 -16.54
CA VAL A 42 5.05 -11.69 -16.86
C VAL A 42 4.71 -11.52 -18.35
N GLY A 43 4.78 -10.29 -18.86
CA GLY A 43 4.33 -10.00 -20.21
C GLY A 43 5.25 -10.54 -21.31
N LYS A 44 6.57 -10.40 -21.17
CA LYS A 44 7.52 -10.85 -22.19
C LYS A 44 7.78 -12.35 -22.13
N VAL A 45 7.78 -12.96 -20.94
CA VAL A 45 8.24 -14.35 -20.76
C VAL A 45 7.08 -15.33 -20.81
N ILE A 46 5.91 -14.98 -20.23
CA ILE A 46 4.79 -15.92 -20.09
C ILE A 46 3.76 -15.69 -21.20
N GLY A 47 3.46 -14.43 -21.54
CA GLY A 47 2.59 -14.05 -22.64
C GLY A 47 1.29 -13.36 -22.22
N SER A 48 0.52 -12.94 -23.21
CA SER A 48 -0.65 -12.06 -23.05
C SER A 48 -1.78 -12.65 -22.18
N ASN A 49 -2.04 -13.96 -22.30
CA ASN A 49 -3.08 -14.63 -21.51
C ASN A 49 -2.77 -14.62 -20.01
N ALA A 50 -1.48 -14.69 -19.63
CA ALA A 50 -1.05 -14.58 -18.24
C ALA A 50 -1.28 -13.17 -17.68
N ILE A 51 -0.92 -12.13 -18.46
CA ILE A 51 -1.19 -10.73 -18.08
C ILE A 51 -2.68 -10.50 -17.86
N ALA A 52 -3.52 -11.02 -18.76
CA ALA A 52 -4.98 -10.93 -18.63
C ALA A 52 -5.45 -11.62 -17.33
N GLY A 53 -4.92 -12.79 -17.01
CA GLY A 53 -5.23 -13.52 -15.78
C GLY A 53 -4.91 -12.72 -14.51
N LEU A 54 -3.69 -12.16 -14.42
CA LEU A 54 -3.28 -11.32 -13.30
C LEU A 54 -4.14 -10.05 -13.18
N THR A 55 -4.47 -9.42 -14.31
CA THR A 55 -5.29 -8.21 -14.37
C THR A 55 -6.69 -8.43 -13.81
N ILE A 56 -7.29 -9.60 -14.10
CA ILE A 56 -8.63 -9.96 -13.59
C ILE A 56 -8.65 -10.12 -12.07
N ILE A 57 -7.52 -10.46 -11.45
CA ILE A 57 -7.40 -10.65 -10.00
C ILE A 57 -7.18 -9.33 -9.26
N LEU A 58 -6.76 -8.26 -9.95
CA LEU A 58 -6.46 -6.96 -9.33
C LEU A 58 -7.56 -6.44 -8.38
N PRO A 59 -8.87 -6.53 -8.68
CA PRO A 59 -9.92 -6.10 -7.74
C PRO A 59 -9.86 -6.84 -6.40
N VAL A 60 -9.47 -8.12 -6.41
CA VAL A 60 -9.27 -8.93 -5.19
C VAL A 60 -8.07 -8.41 -4.41
N ILE A 61 -6.94 -8.15 -5.09
CA ILE A 61 -5.73 -7.62 -4.45
C ILE A 61 -6.02 -6.24 -3.83
N ILE A 62 -6.71 -5.36 -4.55
CA ILE A 62 -7.09 -4.03 -4.07
C ILE A 62 -7.98 -4.15 -2.83
N LEU A 63 -8.92 -5.09 -2.78
CA LEU A 63 -9.74 -5.32 -1.59
C LEU A 63 -8.88 -5.71 -0.37
N ILE A 64 -7.88 -6.57 -0.54
CA ILE A 64 -6.96 -6.97 0.54
C ILE A 64 -6.10 -5.80 1.03
N VAL A 65 -5.58 -4.99 0.09
CA VAL A 65 -4.85 -3.75 0.40
C VAL A 65 -5.76 -2.74 1.12
N ALA A 66 -7.00 -2.59 0.68
CA ALA A 66 -7.99 -1.70 1.28
C ALA A 66 -8.28 -2.07 2.73
N ILE A 67 -8.33 -3.37 3.07
CA ILE A 67 -8.45 -3.85 4.47
C ILE A 67 -7.21 -3.50 5.29
N GLY A 68 -6.02 -3.61 4.69
CA GLY A 68 -4.76 -3.18 5.30
C GLY A 68 -4.75 -1.68 5.61
N LEU A 69 -5.23 -0.87 4.67
CA LEU A 69 -5.38 0.58 4.83
C LEU A 69 -6.47 0.95 5.83
N LEU A 70 -7.61 0.25 5.82
CA LEU A 70 -8.72 0.45 6.77
C LEU A 70 -8.22 0.39 8.21
N THR A 71 -7.53 -0.69 8.59
CA THR A 71 -7.05 -0.84 9.95
C THR A 71 -5.77 -0.04 10.19
N GLY A 72 -4.88 0.04 9.20
CA GLY A 72 -3.59 0.71 9.27
C GLY A 72 -3.71 2.22 9.41
N VAL A 73 -4.39 2.90 8.48
CA VAL A 73 -4.58 4.36 8.51
C VAL A 73 -5.44 4.77 9.72
N GLY A 74 -6.50 4.00 10.00
CA GLY A 74 -7.38 4.22 11.15
C GLY A 74 -6.62 4.19 12.48
N ALA A 75 -5.77 3.20 12.66
CA ALA A 75 -4.93 3.08 13.85
C ALA A 75 -3.78 4.09 13.88
N ALA A 76 -3.12 4.34 12.75
CA ALA A 76 -2.04 5.32 12.62
C ALA A 76 -2.49 6.73 13.09
N SER A 77 -3.72 7.09 12.76
CA SER A 77 -4.37 8.33 13.18
C SER A 77 -4.52 8.42 14.71
N ILE A 78 -4.92 7.32 15.38
CA ILE A 78 -5.02 7.26 16.84
C ILE A 78 -3.63 7.25 17.50
N VAL A 79 -2.71 6.44 16.98
CA VAL A 79 -1.33 6.28 17.48
C VAL A 79 -0.61 7.62 17.50
N SER A 80 -0.54 8.30 16.35
CA SER A 80 0.19 9.57 16.22
C SER A 80 -0.38 10.67 17.13
N ARG A 81 -1.71 10.78 17.25
CA ARG A 81 -2.36 11.71 18.19
C ARG A 81 -2.09 11.36 19.65
N SER A 82 -2.19 10.08 20.03
CA SER A 82 -1.95 9.63 21.40
C SER A 82 -0.49 9.87 21.81
N LEU A 83 0.48 9.58 20.93
CA LEU A 83 1.89 9.87 21.17
C LEU A 83 2.17 11.39 21.27
N GLY A 84 1.53 12.20 20.43
CA GLY A 84 1.54 13.66 20.53
C GLY A 84 1.08 14.15 21.90
N LYS A 85 -0.04 13.60 22.39
CA LYS A 85 -0.60 13.88 23.73
C LYS A 85 0.29 13.35 24.87
N GLY A 86 1.15 12.35 24.61
CA GLY A 86 1.94 11.65 25.63
C GLY A 86 1.27 10.39 26.18
N ASP A 87 0.13 10.00 25.63
CA ASP A 87 -0.63 8.81 26.00
C ASP A 87 -0.06 7.59 25.25
N ARG A 88 1.06 7.07 25.74
CA ARG A 88 1.77 5.95 25.11
C ARG A 88 0.98 4.64 25.21
N GLU A 89 0.29 4.42 26.31
CA GLU A 89 -0.48 3.20 26.54
C GLU A 89 -1.60 3.06 25.51
N LYS A 90 -2.38 4.12 25.31
CA LYS A 90 -3.42 4.13 24.28
C LYS A 90 -2.89 3.93 22.88
N ALA A 91 -1.69 4.43 22.57
CA ALA A 91 -1.04 4.19 21.29
C ALA A 91 -0.72 2.70 21.09
N ILE A 92 -0.19 2.03 22.12
CA ILE A 92 0.12 0.59 22.06
C ILE A 92 -1.16 -0.24 21.90
N ILE A 93 -2.20 0.04 22.69
CA ILE A 93 -3.49 -0.66 22.60
C ILE A 93 -4.10 -0.48 21.20
N ALA A 94 -4.08 0.74 20.65
CA ALA A 94 -4.60 0.99 19.31
C ALA A 94 -3.85 0.23 18.21
N GLY A 95 -2.52 0.10 18.30
CA GLY A 95 -1.75 -0.72 17.37
C GLY A 95 -2.12 -2.20 17.45
N GLY A 96 -2.22 -2.75 18.66
CA GLY A 96 -2.58 -4.15 18.86
C GLY A 96 -3.99 -4.48 18.40
N ASP A 97 -4.95 -3.63 18.76
CA ASP A 97 -6.33 -3.74 18.31
C ASP A 97 -6.42 -3.68 16.77
N SER A 98 -5.61 -2.85 16.12
CA SER A 98 -5.57 -2.78 14.66
C SER A 98 -5.07 -4.05 13.98
N ILE A 99 -4.07 -4.73 14.58
CA ILE A 99 -3.54 -5.99 14.06
C ILE A 99 -4.60 -7.08 14.21
N ILE A 100 -5.28 -7.16 15.36
CA ILE A 100 -6.38 -8.11 15.57
C ILE A 100 -7.50 -7.87 14.57
N LEU A 101 -7.95 -6.63 14.42
CA LEU A 101 -9.00 -6.27 13.47
C LEU A 101 -8.59 -6.59 12.04
N ASN A 102 -7.33 -6.33 11.67
CA ASN A 102 -6.81 -6.66 10.34
C ASN A 102 -6.91 -8.17 10.09
N THR A 103 -6.44 -8.99 11.03
CA THR A 103 -6.50 -10.45 10.92
C THR A 103 -7.95 -10.95 10.82
N ILE A 104 -8.85 -10.47 11.69
CA ILE A 104 -10.26 -10.87 11.66
C ILE A 104 -10.92 -10.51 10.33
N LEU A 105 -10.73 -9.29 9.84
CA LEU A 105 -11.31 -8.85 8.57
C LEU A 105 -10.75 -9.62 7.38
N ASN A 106 -9.45 -9.94 7.38
CA ASN A 106 -8.85 -10.76 6.35
C ASN A 106 -9.42 -12.19 6.37
N ILE A 107 -9.57 -12.82 7.53
CA ILE A 107 -10.20 -14.15 7.61
C ILE A 107 -11.62 -14.12 7.02
N ILE A 108 -12.42 -13.11 7.37
CA ILE A 108 -13.79 -12.96 6.88
C ILE A 108 -13.84 -12.79 5.36
N ILE A 109 -12.88 -12.07 4.76
CA ILE A 109 -12.88 -11.76 3.33
C ILE A 109 -12.19 -12.84 2.49
N ILE A 110 -11.08 -13.40 2.96
CA ILE A 110 -10.32 -14.44 2.26
C ILE A 110 -11.13 -15.75 2.20
N THR A 111 -11.87 -16.09 3.26
CA THR A 111 -12.67 -17.34 3.31
C THR A 111 -13.64 -17.49 2.13
N PRO A 112 -14.53 -16.54 1.83
CA PRO A 112 -15.42 -16.65 0.67
C PRO A 112 -14.66 -16.58 -0.66
N ILE A 113 -13.53 -15.86 -0.75
CA ILE A 113 -12.71 -15.85 -1.97
C ILE A 113 -12.13 -17.24 -2.24
N TYR A 114 -11.66 -17.92 -1.20
CA TYR A 114 -11.17 -19.29 -1.30
C TYR A 114 -12.29 -20.28 -1.68
N LEU A 115 -13.44 -20.21 -1.00
CA LEU A 115 -14.56 -21.15 -1.24
C LEU A 115 -15.23 -20.97 -2.60
N PHE A 116 -15.21 -19.77 -3.18
CA PHE A 116 -15.91 -19.44 -4.43
C PHE A 116 -14.99 -18.88 -5.52
N SER A 117 -13.68 -19.21 -5.47
CA SER A 117 -12.63 -18.66 -6.34
C SER A 117 -13.04 -18.66 -7.81
N ASP A 118 -13.48 -19.78 -8.36
CA ASP A 118 -13.92 -19.91 -9.74
C ASP A 118 -15.11 -19.03 -10.12
N ARG A 119 -16.10 -18.95 -9.23
CA ARG A 119 -17.30 -18.14 -9.49
C ARG A 119 -16.93 -16.66 -9.46
N ILE A 120 -16.03 -16.27 -8.56
CA ILE A 120 -15.51 -14.91 -8.47
C ILE A 120 -14.69 -14.58 -9.71
N LEU A 121 -13.76 -15.44 -10.14
CA LEU A 121 -12.96 -15.21 -11.35
C LEU A 121 -13.82 -15.08 -12.61
N LYS A 122 -14.83 -15.94 -12.77
CA LYS A 122 -15.80 -15.84 -13.87
C LYS A 122 -16.63 -14.55 -13.79
N PHE A 123 -17.08 -14.18 -12.59
CA PHE A 123 -17.82 -12.92 -12.36
C PHE A 123 -16.96 -11.69 -12.68
N LEU A 124 -15.66 -11.73 -12.38
CA LEU A 124 -14.70 -10.68 -12.72
C LEU A 124 -14.35 -10.63 -14.23
N GLY A 125 -14.80 -11.63 -15.01
CA GLY A 125 -14.70 -11.64 -16.47
C GLY A 125 -13.65 -12.58 -17.05
N ALA A 126 -13.17 -13.58 -16.30
CA ALA A 126 -12.26 -14.59 -16.83
C ALA A 126 -12.92 -15.43 -17.93
N SER A 127 -12.36 -15.37 -19.14
CA SER A 127 -12.69 -16.29 -20.24
C SER A 127 -12.20 -17.70 -19.93
N SER A 128 -12.66 -18.70 -20.69
CA SER A 128 -12.18 -20.09 -20.56
C SER A 128 -10.67 -20.24 -20.75
N GLU A 129 -10.06 -19.40 -21.58
CA GLU A 129 -8.62 -19.44 -21.87
C GLU A 129 -7.78 -18.75 -20.78
N VAL A 130 -8.34 -17.74 -20.11
CA VAL A 130 -7.64 -16.95 -19.09
C VAL A 130 -7.86 -17.51 -17.68
N LEU A 131 -9.00 -18.18 -17.44
CA LEU A 131 -9.37 -18.72 -16.15
C LEU A 131 -8.30 -19.63 -15.50
N PRO A 132 -7.60 -20.53 -16.23
CA PRO A 132 -6.55 -21.35 -15.64
C PRO A 132 -5.40 -20.52 -15.06
N TYR A 133 -4.92 -19.51 -15.79
CA TYR A 133 -3.87 -18.61 -15.32
C TYR A 133 -4.33 -17.80 -14.11
N ALA A 134 -5.57 -17.30 -14.14
CA ALA A 134 -6.12 -16.52 -13.04
C ALA A 134 -6.30 -17.39 -11.77
N ARG A 135 -6.75 -18.63 -11.94
CA ARG A 135 -6.89 -19.59 -10.83
C ARG A 135 -5.55 -19.94 -10.22
N ASP A 136 -4.58 -20.33 -11.05
CA ASP A 136 -3.23 -20.70 -10.60
C ASP A 136 -2.57 -19.57 -9.78
N TYR A 137 -2.74 -18.32 -10.20
CA TYR A 137 -2.25 -17.16 -9.46
C TYR A 137 -3.02 -16.94 -8.16
N LEU A 138 -4.36 -16.94 -8.21
CA LEU A 138 -5.21 -16.65 -7.06
C LEU A 138 -5.06 -17.69 -5.94
N GLU A 139 -5.05 -18.97 -6.27
CA GLU A 139 -4.93 -20.06 -5.29
C GLU A 139 -3.66 -19.95 -4.46
N ILE A 140 -2.54 -19.61 -5.12
CA ILE A 140 -1.28 -19.36 -4.45
C ILE A 140 -1.40 -18.09 -3.60
N MET A 141 -1.83 -16.97 -4.20
CA MET A 141 -1.91 -15.67 -3.53
C MET A 141 -2.81 -15.63 -2.30
N LEU A 142 -3.84 -16.49 -2.22
CA LEU A 142 -4.72 -16.59 -1.05
C LEU A 142 -3.95 -16.85 0.26
N PHE A 143 -2.85 -17.61 0.21
CA PHE A 143 -1.97 -17.81 1.36
C PHE A 143 -1.15 -16.56 1.72
N GLY A 144 -0.87 -15.72 0.73
CA GLY A 144 -0.11 -14.47 0.89
C GLY A 144 -0.92 -13.27 1.34
N PHE A 145 -2.23 -13.25 1.10
CA PHE A 145 -3.07 -12.07 1.32
C PHE A 145 -3.08 -11.57 2.77
N ILE A 146 -3.02 -12.48 3.74
CA ILE A 146 -2.92 -12.10 5.16
C ILE A 146 -1.61 -11.34 5.43
N PHE A 147 -0.49 -11.75 4.82
CA PHE A 147 0.81 -11.09 4.95
C PHE A 147 0.84 -9.76 4.21
N LEU A 148 0.25 -9.68 3.02
CA LEU A 148 0.10 -8.42 2.29
C LEU A 148 -0.66 -7.39 3.14
N SER A 149 -1.84 -7.75 3.64
CA SER A 149 -2.67 -6.84 4.43
C SER A 149 -2.01 -6.45 5.74
N PHE A 150 -1.33 -7.41 6.40
CA PHE A 150 -0.54 -7.15 7.61
C PHE A 150 0.62 -6.20 7.32
N ALA A 151 1.33 -6.38 6.20
CA ALA A 151 2.44 -5.51 5.81
C ALA A 151 1.96 -4.07 5.62
N VAL A 152 0.86 -3.88 4.88
CA VAL A 152 0.22 -2.56 4.70
C VAL A 152 -0.18 -1.94 6.05
N ASN A 153 -0.81 -2.71 6.94
CA ASN A 153 -1.19 -2.23 8.27
C ASN A 153 0.04 -1.83 9.10
N GLY A 154 1.02 -2.73 9.22
CA GLY A 154 2.22 -2.55 10.03
C GLY A 154 3.08 -1.39 9.55
N THR A 155 3.23 -1.21 8.24
CA THR A 155 3.95 -0.08 7.65
C THR A 155 3.28 1.26 7.99
N ASN A 156 1.94 1.32 8.04
CA ASN A 156 1.23 2.50 8.54
C ASN A 156 1.47 2.75 10.04
N LEU A 157 1.52 1.70 10.86
CA LEU A 157 1.84 1.82 12.30
C LEU A 157 3.28 2.32 12.54
N ILE A 158 4.27 1.80 11.80
CA ILE A 158 5.68 2.24 11.88
C ILE A 158 5.80 3.74 11.55
N ARG A 159 5.07 4.21 10.54
CA ARG A 159 5.03 5.64 10.20
C ARG A 159 4.35 6.45 11.29
N ALA A 160 3.28 5.93 11.88
CA ALA A 160 2.52 6.62 12.93
C ALA A 160 3.34 6.89 14.20
N GLU A 161 4.32 6.05 14.54
CA GLU A 161 5.28 6.31 15.63
C GLU A 161 6.46 7.21 15.21
N GLY A 162 6.43 7.71 13.98
CA GLY A 162 7.38 8.67 13.43
C GLY A 162 8.67 8.05 12.88
N LYS A 163 8.63 6.77 12.45
CA LYS A 163 9.79 6.03 11.93
C LYS A 163 9.74 5.80 10.40
N PRO A 164 9.67 6.86 9.57
CA PRO A 164 9.47 6.72 8.11
C PRO A 164 10.61 5.96 7.40
N ARG A 165 11.84 6.00 7.92
CA ARG A 165 12.95 5.18 7.39
C ARG A 165 12.72 3.69 7.59
N ALA A 166 12.16 3.28 8.73
CA ALA A 166 11.87 1.88 8.97
C ALA A 166 10.77 1.37 8.03
N SER A 167 9.76 2.20 7.71
CA SER A 167 8.78 1.86 6.68
C SER A 167 9.38 1.83 5.27
N MET A 168 10.36 2.68 4.96
CA MET A 168 11.03 2.64 3.66
C MET A 168 11.80 1.32 3.47
N TYR A 169 12.50 0.86 4.51
CA TYR A 169 13.22 -0.41 4.45
C TYR A 169 12.30 -1.61 4.25
N GLU A 170 11.11 -1.62 4.85
CA GLU A 170 10.10 -2.66 4.58
C GLU A 170 9.75 -2.73 3.10
N MET A 171 9.40 -1.58 2.51
CA MET A 171 9.02 -1.48 1.11
C MET A 171 10.18 -1.88 0.18
N LEU A 172 11.41 -1.48 0.52
CA LEU A 172 12.62 -1.87 -0.21
C LEU A 172 12.84 -3.38 -0.16
N ILE A 173 12.75 -3.98 1.01
CA ILE A 173 12.95 -5.42 1.20
C ILE A 173 11.94 -6.21 0.36
N GLY A 174 10.65 -5.88 0.48
CA GLY A 174 9.61 -6.57 -0.29
C GLY A 174 9.80 -6.41 -1.80
N SER A 175 10.00 -5.19 -2.27
CA SER A 175 10.07 -4.88 -3.71
C SER A 175 11.32 -5.43 -4.38
N ILE A 176 12.49 -5.28 -3.74
CA ILE A 176 13.76 -5.78 -4.29
C ILE A 176 13.77 -7.30 -4.29
N LEU A 177 13.31 -7.92 -3.20
CA LEU A 177 13.21 -9.37 -3.12
C LEU A 177 12.26 -9.91 -4.19
N ASN A 178 11.12 -9.27 -4.41
CA ASN A 178 10.18 -9.65 -5.45
C ASN A 178 10.82 -9.62 -6.84
N ILE A 179 11.47 -8.53 -7.24
CA ILE A 179 12.16 -8.42 -8.53
C ILE A 179 13.18 -9.55 -8.73
N ILE A 180 13.98 -9.86 -7.70
CA ILE A 180 14.98 -10.92 -7.77
C ILE A 180 14.30 -12.29 -7.93
N LEU A 181 13.26 -12.55 -7.13
CA LEU A 181 12.55 -13.82 -7.16
C LEU A 181 11.74 -14.01 -8.44
N ASP A 182 11.15 -12.96 -8.99
CA ASP A 182 10.45 -13.03 -10.28
C ASP A 182 11.42 -13.38 -11.40
N TYR A 183 12.59 -12.73 -11.44
CA TYR A 183 13.63 -13.12 -12.41
C TYR A 183 14.00 -14.60 -12.25
N MET A 184 14.25 -15.06 -11.02
CA MET A 184 14.59 -16.46 -10.77
C MET A 184 13.47 -17.44 -11.17
N PHE A 185 12.23 -17.20 -10.72
CA PHE A 185 11.15 -18.16 -10.88
C PHE A 185 10.50 -18.10 -12.26
N ILE A 186 10.40 -16.92 -12.86
CA ILE A 186 9.80 -16.72 -14.18
C ILE A 186 10.84 -16.97 -15.28
N VAL A 187 12.02 -16.34 -15.21
CA VAL A 187 13.00 -16.38 -16.31
C VAL A 187 13.91 -17.60 -16.21
N VAL A 188 14.48 -17.87 -15.04
CA VAL A 188 15.48 -18.95 -14.89
C VAL A 188 14.80 -20.32 -14.78
N PHE A 189 13.78 -20.45 -13.92
CA PHE A 189 13.11 -21.73 -13.68
C PHE A 189 11.90 -21.99 -14.59
N GLY A 190 11.38 -20.97 -15.27
CA GLY A 190 10.26 -21.13 -16.20
C GLY A 190 8.95 -21.56 -15.54
N TRP A 191 8.72 -21.25 -14.26
CA TRP A 191 7.52 -21.65 -13.52
C TRP A 191 6.25 -20.86 -13.90
N GLY A 192 6.36 -19.96 -14.88
CA GLY A 192 5.26 -19.17 -15.40
C GLY A 192 4.53 -18.39 -14.31
N VAL A 193 3.19 -18.37 -14.39
CA VAL A 193 2.32 -17.60 -13.49
C VAL A 193 2.44 -18.04 -12.03
N LYS A 194 2.68 -19.33 -11.79
CA LYS A 194 2.91 -19.85 -10.44
C LYS A 194 4.19 -19.29 -9.84
N GLY A 195 5.24 -19.14 -10.67
CA GLY A 195 6.48 -18.51 -10.28
C GLY A 195 6.28 -17.07 -9.78
N ALA A 196 5.55 -16.25 -10.54
CA ALA A 196 5.21 -14.88 -10.16
C ALA A 196 4.43 -14.81 -8.83
N ALA A 197 3.43 -15.68 -8.66
CA ALA A 197 2.64 -15.74 -7.43
C ALA A 197 3.51 -16.12 -6.21
N ILE A 198 4.37 -17.14 -6.34
CA ILE A 198 5.25 -17.58 -5.25
C ILE A 198 6.25 -16.49 -4.87
N ALA A 199 6.88 -15.84 -5.86
CA ALA A 199 7.81 -14.73 -5.64
C ALA A 199 7.15 -13.57 -4.87
N THR A 200 5.92 -13.24 -5.24
CA THR A 200 5.12 -12.19 -4.58
C THR A 200 4.82 -12.55 -3.12
N ILE A 201 4.41 -13.79 -2.84
CA ILE A 201 4.12 -14.25 -1.47
C ILE A 201 5.35 -14.22 -0.58
N ILE A 202 6.48 -14.76 -1.06
CA ILE A 202 7.73 -14.74 -0.28
C ILE A 202 8.11 -13.30 0.06
N SER A 203 7.87 -12.37 -0.86
CA SER A 203 8.15 -10.95 -0.66
C SER A 203 7.23 -10.30 0.38
N HIS A 204 5.93 -10.62 0.39
CA HIS A 204 4.99 -10.19 1.43
C HIS A 204 5.31 -10.81 2.81
N ILE A 205 5.72 -12.08 2.83
CA ILE A 205 6.18 -12.75 4.05
C ILE A 205 7.44 -12.06 4.59
N ALA A 206 8.44 -11.80 3.74
CA ALA A 206 9.66 -11.12 4.14
C ALA A 206 9.39 -9.71 4.70
N SER A 207 8.48 -8.98 4.05
CA SER A 207 8.02 -7.66 4.51
C SER A 207 7.33 -7.73 5.88
N SER A 208 6.45 -8.73 6.07
CA SER A 208 5.77 -8.99 7.33
C SER A 208 6.74 -9.39 8.45
N VAL A 209 7.70 -10.25 8.15
CA VAL A 209 8.75 -10.67 9.09
C VAL A 209 9.59 -9.47 9.50
N TYR A 210 9.98 -8.61 8.56
CA TYR A 210 10.70 -7.37 8.88
C TYR A 210 9.91 -6.49 9.86
N ILE A 211 8.60 -6.30 9.64
CA ILE A 211 7.75 -5.52 10.56
C ILE A 211 7.72 -6.15 11.95
N LEU A 212 7.53 -7.46 12.04
CA LEU A 212 7.52 -8.18 13.32
C LEU A 212 8.85 -8.05 14.05
N VAL A 213 9.97 -8.26 13.36
CA VAL A 213 11.32 -8.09 13.90
C VAL A 213 11.53 -6.64 14.35
N PHE A 214 11.08 -5.66 13.59
CA PHE A 214 11.19 -4.25 13.96
C PHE A 214 10.40 -3.93 15.24
N PHE A 215 9.18 -4.45 15.39
CA PHE A 215 8.38 -4.33 16.61
C PHE A 215 9.07 -5.00 17.81
N MET A 216 9.72 -6.15 17.62
CA MET A 216 10.45 -6.85 18.68
C MET A 216 11.82 -6.24 19.00
N SER A 217 12.44 -5.50 18.07
CA SER A 217 13.82 -4.98 18.18
C SER A 217 14.06 -3.94 19.28
N GLY A 218 13.01 -3.52 20.00
CA GLY A 218 13.07 -2.45 20.99
C GLY A 218 13.19 -1.03 20.40
N LYS A 219 13.30 -0.90 19.08
CA LYS A 219 13.30 0.39 18.36
C LYS A 219 11.89 0.98 18.16
N SER A 220 10.86 0.15 18.25
CA SER A 220 9.44 0.52 18.18
C SER A 220 8.81 0.68 19.56
N ILE A 221 7.71 1.42 19.64
CA ILE A 221 6.87 1.46 20.84
C ILE A 221 6.09 0.15 21.03
N PHE A 222 5.80 -0.55 19.93
CA PHE A 222 5.02 -1.78 19.89
C PHE A 222 5.88 -2.96 20.30
N ARG A 223 6.14 -3.10 21.60
CA ARG A 223 6.71 -4.34 22.12
C ARG A 223 5.59 -5.38 22.11
N ILE A 224 5.70 -6.40 21.25
CA ILE A 224 4.75 -7.51 21.16
C ILE A 224 4.66 -8.16 22.54
N LYS A 225 3.62 -7.80 23.29
CA LYS A 225 3.28 -8.34 24.60
C LYS A 225 1.82 -8.74 24.55
N PHE A 226 1.43 -9.82 25.22
CA PHE A 226 0.04 -10.29 25.25
C PHE A 226 -0.96 -9.18 25.65
N ASN A 227 -0.56 -8.24 26.51
CA ASN A 227 -1.41 -7.12 26.92
C ASN A 227 -1.71 -6.10 25.80
N MET A 228 -0.96 -6.09 24.70
CA MET A 228 -1.24 -5.28 23.52
C MET A 228 -2.45 -5.82 22.74
N PHE A 229 -2.69 -7.13 22.81
CA PHE A 229 -3.73 -7.82 22.03
C PHE A 229 -5.05 -7.92 22.78
N LYS A 230 -5.62 -6.78 23.17
CA LYS A 230 -6.94 -6.71 23.80
C LYS A 230 -7.89 -5.92 22.91
N ILE A 231 -8.95 -6.58 22.44
CA ILE A 231 -10.00 -5.92 21.67
C ILE A 231 -10.67 -4.89 22.56
N ASN A 232 -10.52 -3.62 22.20
CA ASN A 232 -11.20 -2.52 22.88
C ASN A 232 -12.25 -1.95 21.93
N LYS A 233 -13.51 -2.35 22.12
CA LYS A 233 -14.64 -1.99 21.25
C LYS A 233 -14.72 -0.48 20.92
N SER A 234 -14.36 0.39 21.86
CA SER A 234 -14.35 1.85 21.64
C SER A 234 -13.21 2.28 20.70
N ILE A 235 -12.03 1.71 20.86
CA ILE A 235 -10.87 1.96 19.99
C ILE A 235 -11.12 1.32 18.62
N SER A 236 -11.63 0.09 18.57
CA SER A 236 -11.91 -0.63 17.32
C SER A 236 -12.87 0.15 16.43
N ARG A 237 -13.98 0.65 17.01
CA ARG A 237 -14.95 1.46 16.27
C ARG A 237 -14.35 2.75 15.72
N LYS A 238 -13.40 3.36 16.46
CA LYS A 238 -12.67 4.54 16.00
C LYS A 238 -11.66 4.21 14.90
N ILE A 239 -10.96 3.08 15.00
CA ILE A 239 -10.05 2.60 13.95
C ILE A 239 -10.83 2.45 12.66
N LEU A 240 -11.93 1.68 12.69
CA LEU A 240 -12.77 1.45 11.51
C LEU A 240 -13.30 2.77 10.96
N SER A 241 -13.91 3.62 11.79
CA SER A 241 -14.44 4.92 11.34
C SER A 241 -13.39 5.85 10.71
N LEU A 242 -12.16 5.85 11.20
CA LEU A 242 -11.08 6.68 10.67
C LEU A 242 -10.45 6.09 9.39
N GLY A 243 -10.51 4.78 9.21
CA GLY A 243 -9.97 4.10 8.03
C GLY A 243 -10.99 3.86 6.92
N THR A 244 -12.29 3.88 7.21
CA THR A 244 -13.35 3.70 6.22
C THR A 244 -13.21 4.62 5.00
N PRO A 245 -12.83 5.91 5.13
CA PRO A 245 -12.61 6.76 3.96
C PRO A 245 -11.52 6.22 3.02
N SER A 246 -10.40 5.74 3.55
CA SER A 246 -9.32 5.14 2.75
C SER A 246 -9.76 3.82 2.11
N PHE A 247 -10.47 2.99 2.86
CA PHE A 247 -11.06 1.76 2.33
C PHE A 247 -12.00 2.05 1.14
N LEU A 248 -12.94 2.99 1.31
CA LEU A 248 -13.88 3.35 0.26
C LEU A 248 -13.19 3.98 -0.94
N MET A 249 -12.14 4.78 -0.74
CA MET A 249 -11.35 5.33 -1.84
C MET A 249 -10.75 4.22 -2.72
N GLU A 250 -10.19 3.16 -2.13
CA GLU A 250 -9.65 2.03 -2.89
C GLU A 250 -10.74 1.26 -3.64
N ILE A 251 -11.87 0.96 -2.96
CA ILE A 251 -12.97 0.22 -3.59
C ILE A 251 -13.63 1.02 -4.71
N ILE A 252 -13.93 2.29 -4.47
CA ILE A 252 -14.51 3.19 -5.49
C ILE A 252 -13.52 3.37 -6.64
N GLY A 253 -12.23 3.52 -6.34
CA GLY A 253 -11.16 3.59 -7.35
C GLY A 253 -11.12 2.34 -8.23
N SER A 254 -11.16 1.14 -7.63
CA SER A 254 -11.19 -0.13 -8.36
C SER A 254 -12.42 -0.27 -9.25
N VAL A 255 -13.61 0.06 -8.74
CA VAL A 255 -14.86 0.00 -9.53
C VAL A 255 -14.83 1.01 -10.67
N THR A 256 -14.38 2.24 -10.40
CA THR A 256 -14.24 3.29 -11.42
C THR A 256 -13.28 2.86 -12.51
N PHE A 257 -12.14 2.27 -12.13
CA PHE A 257 -11.15 1.77 -13.08
C PHE A 257 -11.70 0.63 -13.94
N LEU A 258 -12.46 -0.31 -13.35
CA LEU A 258 -13.11 -1.39 -14.09
C LEU A 258 -14.11 -0.84 -15.13
N LEU A 259 -14.94 0.13 -14.73
CA LEU A 259 -15.90 0.78 -15.63
C LEU A 259 -15.18 1.52 -16.76
N PHE A 260 -14.11 2.25 -16.43
CA PHE A 260 -13.28 2.95 -17.41
C PHE A 260 -12.70 1.99 -18.44
N ILE A 261 -12.09 0.89 -18.02
CA ILE A 261 -11.52 -0.12 -18.95
C ILE A 261 -12.59 -0.77 -19.83
N ARG A 262 -13.79 -1.04 -19.28
CA ARG A 262 -14.91 -1.55 -20.09
C ARG A 262 -15.34 -0.56 -21.17
N MET A 263 -15.40 0.73 -20.85
CA MET A 263 -15.72 1.78 -21.84
C MET A 263 -14.61 1.88 -22.89
N VAL A 264 -13.34 1.94 -22.48
CA VAL A 264 -12.20 1.99 -23.42
C VAL A 264 -12.23 0.82 -24.41
N ARG A 265 -12.51 -0.39 -23.92
CA ARG A 265 -12.66 -1.58 -24.78
C ARG A 265 -13.77 -1.43 -25.81
N GLN A 266 -14.92 -0.88 -25.42
CA GLN A 266 -16.07 -0.70 -26.31
C GLN A 266 -15.77 0.22 -27.48
N TYR A 267 -14.96 1.27 -27.28
CA TYR A 267 -14.68 2.28 -28.31
C TYR A 267 -13.43 2.01 -29.15
N GLY A 268 -12.42 1.31 -28.62
CA GLY A 268 -11.13 1.14 -29.30
C GLY A 268 -10.50 -0.24 -29.18
N GLY A 269 -11.25 -1.22 -28.68
CA GLY A 269 -10.76 -2.59 -28.52
C GLY A 269 -9.51 -2.69 -27.66
N ASP A 270 -8.72 -3.74 -27.89
CA ASP A 270 -7.60 -4.10 -27.01
C ASP A 270 -6.40 -3.15 -27.16
N ILE A 271 -6.25 -2.48 -28.31
CA ILE A 271 -5.17 -1.51 -28.54
C ILE A 271 -5.31 -0.27 -27.65
N TYR A 272 -6.53 0.22 -27.41
CA TYR A 272 -6.72 1.37 -26.51
C TYR A 272 -6.54 0.97 -25.04
N ILE A 273 -6.83 -0.28 -24.68
CA ILE A 273 -6.52 -0.82 -23.34
C ILE A 273 -5.00 -0.82 -23.12
N ALA A 274 -4.22 -1.27 -24.12
CA ALA A 274 -2.76 -1.28 -24.03
C ALA A 274 -2.18 0.14 -23.87
N ILE A 275 -2.64 1.11 -24.67
CA ILE A 275 -2.25 2.52 -24.58
C ILE A 275 -2.60 3.09 -23.19
N THR A 276 -3.80 2.78 -22.70
CA THR A 276 -4.26 3.20 -21.37
C THR A 276 -3.35 2.66 -20.27
N GLY A 277 -2.92 1.39 -20.37
CA GLY A 277 -2.00 0.77 -19.42
C GLY A 277 -0.64 1.48 -19.34
N ILE A 278 -0.09 1.91 -20.49
CA ILE A 278 1.14 2.72 -20.54
C ILE A 278 0.90 4.08 -19.87
N GLY A 279 -0.20 4.75 -20.21
CA GLY A 279 -0.55 6.06 -19.65
C GLY A 279 -0.68 6.04 -18.12
N ILE A 280 -1.33 5.02 -17.56
CA ILE A 280 -1.49 4.87 -16.11
C ILE A 280 -0.14 4.69 -15.41
N ARG A 281 0.77 3.88 -15.97
CA ARG A 281 2.11 3.70 -15.39
C ARG A 281 2.90 5.00 -15.33
N ILE A 282 2.77 5.85 -16.35
CA ILE A 282 3.38 7.19 -16.37
C ILE A 282 2.74 8.09 -15.29
N ILE A 283 1.41 8.07 -15.17
CA ILE A 283 0.69 8.81 -14.13
C ILE A 283 1.13 8.34 -12.74
N ASP A 284 1.30 7.03 -12.53
CA ASP A 284 1.73 6.46 -11.26
C ASP A 284 3.12 6.94 -10.84
N LEU A 285 4.06 7.12 -11.77
CA LEU A 285 5.39 7.68 -11.47
C LEU A 285 5.33 9.10 -10.88
N ILE A 286 4.32 9.89 -11.27
CA ILE A 286 4.08 11.24 -10.73
C ILE A 286 3.24 11.16 -9.44
N PHE A 287 2.28 10.24 -9.38
CA PHE A 287 1.35 10.10 -8.27
C PHE A 287 2.00 9.50 -7.01
N MET A 288 2.93 8.55 -7.16
CA MET A 288 3.59 7.86 -6.04
C MET A 288 4.39 8.81 -5.12
N PRO A 289 5.13 9.82 -5.63
CA PRO A 289 5.68 10.88 -4.80
C PRO A 289 4.63 11.66 -4.00
N ILE A 290 3.47 11.95 -4.58
CA ILE A 290 2.38 12.68 -3.91
C ILE A 290 1.83 11.84 -2.75
N VAL A 291 1.63 10.54 -2.98
CA VAL A 291 1.24 9.58 -1.94
C VAL A 291 2.30 9.49 -0.85
N GLY A 292 3.58 9.43 -1.24
CA GLY A 292 4.72 9.42 -0.31
C GLY A 292 4.75 10.63 0.61
N ILE A 293 4.56 11.84 0.08
CA ILE A 293 4.47 13.08 0.88
C ILE A 293 3.27 13.02 1.82
N SER A 294 2.10 12.60 1.32
CA SER A 294 0.87 12.48 2.12
C SER A 294 1.05 11.54 3.31
N GLN A 295 1.78 10.45 3.13
CA GLN A 295 2.09 9.48 4.19
C GLN A 295 3.16 9.99 5.17
N GLY A 296 4.15 10.76 4.71
CA GLY A 296 5.13 11.43 5.57
C GLY A 296 4.52 12.56 6.41
N PHE A 297 3.53 13.24 5.84
CA PHE A 297 2.74 14.31 6.45
C PHE A 297 1.86 13.82 7.61
N ALA A 298 1.21 12.65 7.46
CA ALA A 298 0.24 12.12 8.41
C ALA A 298 0.72 12.07 9.89
N PRO A 299 1.90 11.51 10.23
CA PRO A 299 2.37 11.49 11.61
C PRO A 299 2.72 12.89 12.14
N ILE A 300 3.21 13.81 11.30
CA ILE A 300 3.54 15.18 11.73
C ILE A 300 2.27 15.89 12.20
N VAL A 301 1.18 15.78 11.43
CA VAL A 301 -0.13 16.32 11.81
C VAL A 301 -0.67 15.63 13.05
N GLY A 302 -0.62 14.29 13.10
CA GLY A 302 -1.12 13.53 14.24
C GLY A 302 -0.47 13.95 15.56
N PHE A 303 0.86 14.04 15.61
CA PHE A 303 1.58 14.48 16.80
C PHE A 303 1.25 15.93 17.20
N ASN A 304 1.25 16.86 16.24
CA ASN A 304 0.97 18.28 16.54
C ASN A 304 -0.49 18.49 16.96
N TYR A 305 -1.44 17.78 16.34
CA TYR A 305 -2.86 17.81 16.74
C TYR A 305 -3.05 17.22 18.15
N GLY A 306 -2.43 16.08 18.45
CA GLY A 306 -2.45 15.45 19.78
C GLY A 306 -1.87 16.35 20.87
N ALA A 307 -0.85 17.14 20.55
CA ALA A 307 -0.23 18.13 21.43
C ALA A 307 -0.97 19.49 21.43
N LYS A 308 -2.16 19.59 20.82
CA LYS A 308 -2.96 20.82 20.67
C LYS A 308 -2.25 21.99 19.97
N LYS A 309 -1.20 21.71 19.18
CA LYS A 309 -0.47 22.70 18.37
C LYS A 309 -1.16 22.95 17.03
N TYR A 310 -2.44 23.35 17.05
CA TYR A 310 -3.27 23.49 15.86
C TYR A 310 -2.72 24.49 14.82
N HIS A 311 -2.03 25.54 15.26
CA HIS A 311 -1.35 26.48 14.36
C HIS A 311 -0.32 25.77 13.47
N ARG A 312 0.46 24.85 14.05
CA ARG A 312 1.45 24.06 13.30
C ARG A 312 0.79 23.08 12.35
N VAL A 313 -0.38 22.53 12.72
CA VAL A 313 -1.18 21.66 11.84
C VAL A 313 -1.60 22.41 10.57
N LYS A 314 -2.15 23.62 10.70
CA LYS A 314 -2.52 24.44 9.53
C LYS A 314 -1.31 24.79 8.65
N LYS A 315 -0.17 25.12 9.27
CA LYS A 315 1.07 25.44 8.54
C LYS A 315 1.62 24.23 7.78
N VAL A 316 1.71 23.06 8.40
CA VAL A 316 2.23 21.86 7.72
C VAL A 316 1.29 21.39 6.62
N LEU A 317 -0.03 21.55 6.79
CA LEU A 317 -1.01 21.30 5.74
C LEU A 317 -0.77 22.21 4.53
N LYS A 318 -0.56 23.51 4.75
CA LYS A 318 -0.23 24.45 3.67
C LYS A 318 1.06 24.06 2.94
N GLU A 319 2.11 23.72 3.67
CA GLU A 319 3.39 23.29 3.06
C GLU A 319 3.24 21.99 2.26
N ALA A 320 2.52 20.99 2.79
CA ALA A 320 2.23 19.76 2.08
C ALA A 320 1.46 20.03 0.77
N PHE A 321 0.42 20.87 0.81
CA PHE A 321 -0.33 21.27 -0.39
C PHE A 321 0.55 21.95 -1.44
N ILE A 322 1.44 22.86 -1.02
CA ILE A 322 2.36 23.54 -1.95
C ILE A 322 3.25 22.51 -2.64
N TRP A 323 3.80 21.55 -1.89
CA TRP A 323 4.71 20.54 -2.43
C TRP A 323 3.98 19.57 -3.36
N THR A 324 2.83 19.03 -2.95
CA THR A 324 2.08 18.09 -3.77
C THR A 324 1.55 18.75 -5.04
N THR A 325 1.02 19.98 -4.94
CA THR A 325 0.57 20.74 -6.12
C THR A 325 1.75 21.08 -7.04
N GLY A 326 2.91 21.44 -6.50
CA GLY A 326 4.11 21.69 -7.29
C GLY A 326 4.55 20.46 -8.09
N ILE A 327 4.55 19.28 -7.46
CA ILE A 327 4.85 18.01 -8.12
C ILE A 327 3.78 17.67 -9.17
N SER A 328 2.49 17.87 -8.86
CA SER A 328 1.39 17.63 -9.81
C SER A 328 1.51 18.52 -11.05
N ILE A 329 1.80 19.82 -10.87
CA ILE A 329 1.96 20.77 -11.99
C ILE A 329 3.20 20.41 -12.81
N ALA A 330 4.32 20.11 -12.17
CA ALA A 330 5.53 19.71 -12.87
C ALA A 330 5.31 18.42 -13.68
N GLY A 331 4.68 17.41 -13.06
CA GLY A 331 4.32 16.17 -13.74
C GLY A 331 3.37 16.39 -14.92
N PHE A 332 2.35 17.23 -14.75
CA PHE A 332 1.43 17.61 -15.83
C PHE A 332 2.16 18.29 -17.00
N ILE A 333 3.06 19.24 -16.72
CA ILE A 333 3.86 19.91 -17.75
C ILE A 333 4.76 18.91 -18.48
N ILE A 334 5.40 17.98 -17.76
CA ILE A 334 6.25 16.94 -18.37
C ILE A 334 5.41 16.04 -19.29
N MET A 335 4.23 15.61 -18.84
CA MET A 335 3.35 14.75 -19.63
C MET A 335 2.85 15.41 -20.92
N ILE A 336 2.51 16.71 -20.88
CA ILE A 336 2.01 17.44 -22.07
C ILE A 336 3.14 17.94 -22.96
N GLY A 337 4.26 18.38 -22.37
CA GLY A 337 5.39 18.96 -23.08
C GLY A 337 6.28 17.92 -23.76
N PHE A 338 6.38 16.70 -23.19
CA PHE A 338 7.25 15.63 -23.70
C PHE A 338 6.55 14.27 -23.86
N PRO A 339 5.34 14.20 -24.44
CA PRO A 339 4.60 12.94 -24.57
C PRO A 339 5.36 11.92 -25.43
N GLN A 340 6.13 12.39 -26.42
CA GLN A 340 6.91 11.56 -27.33
C GLN A 340 8.06 10.80 -26.63
N ILE A 341 8.64 11.36 -25.56
CA ILE A 341 9.73 10.71 -24.80
C ILE A 341 9.17 9.65 -23.85
N LEU A 342 7.92 9.81 -23.40
CA LEU A 342 7.30 8.93 -22.42
C LEU A 342 6.60 7.73 -23.07
N ILE A 343 6.18 7.86 -24.34
CA ILE A 343 5.39 6.85 -25.04
C ILE A 343 6.24 6.00 -26.00
N ASN A 344 7.31 6.56 -26.57
CA ASN A 344 8.24 5.83 -27.46
C ASN A 344 9.33 5.08 -26.69
#